data_AF-A0A2N3LDB7-F1
#
_entry.id   AF-A0A2N3LDB7-F1
#
_cell.length_a   1.000
_cell.length_b   1.000
_cell.length_c   1.000
_cell.angle_alpha   90.00
_cell.angle_beta   90.00
_cell.angle_gamma   90.00
#
_symmetry.space_group_name_H-M   'P 1'
#
loop_
_entity.id
_entity.type
_entity.pdbx_description
1 polymer ?
#
loop_
_entity_poly.entity_id
_entity_poly.type
_entity_poly.pdbx_seq_one_letter_code
_entity_poly.pdbx_strand_id
1 'polypeptide(L)' 'MIEKFIAENIQRDITSYETVDDLYQRYLLFCRFYEIKSLTKTKFHNQIKYFAVGATDKRRRKGRESKVCRWGVKLLPCKY' A
#
# COMPACT_ATOMS: atom_id res chain seq x y z
N MET A 1 -10.52 -8.32 5.19
CA MET A 1 -9.18 -8.11 5.81
C MET A 1 -8.42 -7.00 5.10
N ILE A 2 -8.10 -7.16 3.81
CA ILE A 2 -7.42 -6.12 3.03
C ILE A 2 -8.31 -4.88 2.82
N GLU A 3 -9.61 -5.07 2.66
CA GLU A 3 -10.60 -3.99 2.56
C GLU A 3 -10.62 -3.10 3.81
N LYS A 4 -10.59 -3.71 5.01
CA LYS A 4 -10.44 -2.99 6.28
C LYS A 4 -9.13 -2.21 6.31
N PHE A 5 -8.01 -2.85 5.94
CA PHE A 5 -6.73 -2.16 5.85
C PHE A 5 -6.80 -0.93 4.92
N ILE A 6 -7.37 -1.09 3.72
CA ILE A 6 -7.52 0.00 2.75
C ILE A 6 -8.39 1.11 3.33
N ALA A 7 -9.56 0.79 3.90
CA ALA A 7 -10.48 1.77 4.46
C ALA A 7 -9.87 2.53 5.65
N GLU A 8 -9.08 1.87 6.48
CA GLU A 8 -8.55 2.44 7.73
C GLU A 8 -7.19 3.14 7.56
N ASN A 9 -6.40 2.78 6.54
CA ASN A 9 -5.01 3.22 6.38
C ASN A 9 -4.71 3.94 5.08
N ILE A 10 -5.62 3.91 4.11
CA ILE A 10 -5.35 4.43 2.78
C ILE A 10 -6.37 5.50 2.41
N GLN A 11 -5.85 6.66 2.02
CA GLN A 11 -6.64 7.71 1.40
C GLN A 11 -6.28 7.82 -0.08
N ARG A 12 -7.29 8.05 -0.93
CA ARG A 12 -7.06 8.40 -2.34
C ARG A 12 -6.58 9.85 -2.41
N ASP A 13 -5.39 10.05 -2.97
CA ASP A 13 -4.77 11.37 -3.14
C ASP A 13 -3.90 11.38 -4.39
N ILE A 14 -4.37 12.07 -5.43
CA ILE A 14 -3.72 12.16 -6.75
C ILE A 14 -2.33 12.81 -6.69
N THR A 15 -2.00 13.56 -5.64
CA THR A 15 -0.69 14.22 -5.52
C THR A 15 0.35 13.34 -4.84
N SER A 16 -0.10 12.29 -4.14
CA SER A 16 0.74 11.43 -3.32
C SER A 16 1.09 10.13 -4.03
N TYR A 17 2.23 9.56 -3.64
CA TYR A 17 2.64 8.22 -4.03
C TYR A 17 3.24 7.48 -2.85
N GLU A 18 2.96 6.18 -2.78
CA GLU A 18 3.46 5.31 -1.73
C GLU A 18 4.19 4.13 -2.35
N THR A 19 5.31 3.71 -1.76
CA THR A 19 5.99 2.52 -2.26
C THR A 19 5.18 1.27 -1.93
N VAL A 20 5.23 0.25 -2.79
CA VAL A 20 4.58 -1.04 -2.50
C VAL A 20 5.16 -1.67 -1.23
N ASP A 21 6.42 -1.35 -0.90
CA ASP A 21 7.11 -1.86 0.28
C ASP A 21 6.58 -1.20 1.55
N ASP A 22 6.41 0.12 1.57
CA ASP A 22 5.85 0.84 2.71
C ASP A 22 4.40 0.43 2.98
N LEU A 23 3.61 0.29 1.92
CA LEU A 23 2.25 -0.26 1.99
C LEU A 23 2.23 -1.65 2.62
N TYR A 24 3.16 -2.51 2.22
CA TYR A 24 3.24 -3.87 2.75
C TYR A 24 3.71 -3.90 4.21
N GLN A 25 4.70 -3.08 4.57
CA GLN A 25 5.15 -2.97 5.96
C GLN A 25 4.02 -2.48 6.88
N ARG A 26 3.25 -1.48 6.45
CA ARG A 26 2.09 -1.01 7.21
C ARG A 26 0.99 -2.06 7.29
N TYR A 27 0.79 -2.86 6.25
CA TYR A 27 -0.12 -3.99 6.28
C TYR A 27 0.33 -5.07 7.28
N LEU A 28 1.62 -5.34 7.40
CA LEU A 28 2.14 -6.29 8.40
C LEU A 28 1.87 -5.79 9.82
N LEU A 29 2.05 -4.50 10.10
CA LEU A 29 1.70 -3.90 11.40
C LEU A 29 0.20 -4.02 11.69
N PHE A 30 -0.65 -3.69 10.71
CA PHE A 30 -2.10 -3.89 10.80
C PHE A 30 -2.45 -5.35 11.12
N CYS A 31 -1.86 -6.31 10.40
CA CYS A 31 -2.09 -7.73 10.64
C CYS A 31 -1.65 -8.16 12.04
N ARG A 32 -0.50 -7.66 12.52
CA ARG A 32 0.00 -7.95 13.86
C ARG A 32 -0.93 -7.39 14.94
N PHE A 33 -1.39 -6.15 14.79
CA PHE A 33 -2.28 -5.49 15.74
C PHE A 33 -3.62 -6.19 15.89
N TYR A 34 -4.21 -6.64 14.78
CA TYR A 34 -5.48 -7.37 14.80
C TYR A 34 -5.33 -8.89 14.92
N GLU A 35 -4.12 -9.40 15.19
CA GLU A 35 -3.80 -10.85 15.29
C GLU A 35 -4.24 -11.68 14.07
N ILE A 36 -4.15 -11.09 12.88
CA ILE A 36 -4.59 -11.70 11.64
C ILE A 36 -3.40 -12.24 10.85
N LYS A 37 -3.54 -13.44 10.27
CA LYS A 37 -2.53 -14.01 9.38
C LYS A 37 -2.29 -13.11 8.17
N SER A 38 -1.06 -12.62 8.03
CA SER A 38 -0.65 -11.78 6.90
C SER A 38 -0.56 -12.56 5.60
N LEU A 39 -0.94 -11.90 4.50
CA LEU A 39 -0.64 -12.36 3.14
C LEU A 39 0.86 -12.22 2.84
N THR A 40 1.36 -13.02 1.88
CA THR A 40 2.68 -12.78 1.30
C THR A 40 2.66 -11.49 0.48
N LYS A 41 3.82 -10.85 0.33
CA LYS A 41 3.99 -9.60 -0.43
C LYS A 41 3.38 -9.65 -1.84
N THR A 42 3.58 -10.75 -2.56
CA THR A 42 3.00 -10.95 -3.90
C THR A 42 1.47 -11.01 -3.86
N LYS A 43 0.89 -11.76 -2.92
CA LYS A 43 -0.57 -11.85 -2.76
C LYS A 43 -1.16 -10.51 -2.36
N PHE A 44 -0.53 -9.81 -1.43
CA PHE A 44 -0.91 -8.45 -1.03
C PHE A 44 -0.90 -7.49 -2.22
N HIS A 45 0.15 -7.51 -3.03
CA HIS A 45 0.25 -6.64 -4.20
C HIS A 45 -0.84 -6.94 -5.24
N ASN A 46 -1.17 -8.22 -5.46
CA ASN A 46 -2.27 -8.62 -6.33
C ASN A 46 -3.63 -8.12 -5.81
N GLN A 47 -3.85 -8.18 -4.49
CA GLN A 47 -5.06 -7.66 -3.85
C GLN A 47 -5.16 -6.14 -4.00
N ILE A 48 -4.10 -5.37 -3.72
CA ILE A 48 -4.08 -3.92 -3.94
C ILE A 48 -4.39 -3.56 -5.40
N LYS A 49 -3.88 -4.34 -6.35
CA LYS A 49 -4.19 -4.15 -7.78
C LYS A 49 -5.67 -4.42 -8.07
N TYR A 50 -6.24 -5.49 -7.51
CA TYR A 50 -7.64 -5.85 -7.66
C TYR A 50 -8.58 -4.75 -7.12
N PHE A 51 -8.27 -4.20 -5.95
CA PHE A 51 -9.04 -3.10 -5.34
C PHE A 51 -8.79 -1.72 -5.96
N ALA A 52 -8.01 -1.64 -7.05
CA ALA A 52 -7.64 -0.39 -7.73
C ALA A 52 -7.12 0.69 -6.77
N VAL A 53 -6.33 0.28 -5.76
CA VAL A 53 -5.74 1.19 -4.78
C VAL A 53 -4.53 1.86 -5.42
N GLY A 54 -4.81 2.95 -6.13
CA GLY A 54 -3.85 3.71 -6.91
C GLY A 54 -3.39 3.02 -8.19
N ALA A 55 -2.82 3.83 -9.07
CA ALA A 55 -2.19 3.36 -10.29
C ALA A 55 -0.77 2.85 -9.98
N THR A 56 -0.40 1.67 -10.50
CA THR A 56 1.00 1.23 -10.43
C THR A 56 1.87 2.17 -11.27
N ASP A 57 2.78 2.91 -10.62
CA ASP A 57 3.85 3.63 -11.32
C ASP A 57 5.10 2.76 -11.32
N LYS A 58 5.46 2.26 -12.50
CA LYS A 58 6.69 1.52 -12.75
C LYS A 58 7.78 2.39 -13.40
N ARG A 59 7.48 3.66 -13.70
CA ARG A 59 8.40 4.51 -14.46
C ARG A 59 9.59 4.87 -13.57
N ARG A 60 10.79 4.49 -14.01
CA ARG A 60 12.04 5.06 -13.53
C ARG A 60 12.11 6.54 -13.96
N ARG A 61 11.40 7.42 -13.25
CA ARG A 61 11.55 8.87 -13.45
C ARG A 61 12.83 9.31 -12.75
N LYS A 62 13.64 10.13 -13.44
CA LYS A 62 14.86 10.75 -12.88
C LYS A 62 14.50 11.43 -11.56
N GLY A 63 15.16 11.07 -10.46
CA GLY A 63 14.91 11.61 -9.11
C GLY A 63 13.91 10.83 -8.24
N ARG A 64 13.33 9.72 -8.71
CA ARG A 64 12.56 8.79 -7.86
C ARG A 64 13.34 7.49 -7.65
N GLU A 65 13.25 6.93 -6.45
CA GLU A 65 13.83 5.61 -6.15
C GLU A 65 13.36 4.58 -7.19
N SER A 66 14.23 3.64 -7.58
CA SER A 66 13.91 2.59 -8.55
C SER A 66 12.95 1.52 -8.00
N LYS A 67 11.97 1.93 -7.19
CA LYS A 67 10.99 1.09 -6.52
C LYS A 67 9.65 1.19 -7.23
N VAL A 68 8.84 0.14 -7.09
CA VAL A 68 7.47 0.13 -7.59
C VAL A 68 6.60 0.92 -6.63
N CYS A 69 5.90 1.92 -7.14
CA CYS A 69 5.04 2.79 -6.35
C CYS A 69 3.58 2.68 -6.77
N ARG A 70 2.69 3.14 -5.89
CA ARG A 70 1.28 3.37 -6.14
C ARG A 70 1.02 4.87 -6.12
N TRP A 71 0.62 5.40 -7.26
CA TRP A 71 0.26 6.80 -7.45
C TRP A 71 -1.22 6.99 -7.14
N GLY A 72 -1.59 8.13 -6.55
CA GLY A 72 -2.98 8.36 -6.15
C GLY A 72 -3.31 7.84 -4.75
N VAL A 73 -2.30 7.57 -3.94
CA VAL A 73 -2.42 6.90 -2.64
C VAL A 73 -1.60 7.68 -1.63
N LYS A 74 -2.19 7.92 -0.46
CA LYS A 74 -1.51 8.46 0.71
C LYS A 74 -1.75 7.54 1.88
N LEU A 75 -0.68 7.13 2.57
CA LEU A 75 -0.82 6.43 3.83
C LEU A 75 -1.30 7.41 4.91
N LEU A 76 -2.35 7.01 5.62
CA LEU A 76 -2.75 7.70 6.83
C LEU A 76 -1.70 7.48 7.95
N PRO A 77 -1.66 8.38 8.95
CA PRO A 77 -0.81 8.19 10.12
C PRO A 77 -0.95 6.78 10.70
N CYS A 78 0.17 6.16 11.05
CA CYS A 78 0.17 4.79 11.57
C CYS A 78 -0.60 4.76 12.90
N LYS A 79 -1.60 3.88 12.99
CA LYS A 79 -2.40 3.67 14.21
C LYS A 79 -1.92 2.46 15.03
N TYR A 80 -0.85 1.79 14.59
CA TYR A 80 -0.39 0.49 15.06
C TYR A 80 1.10 0.51 15.37
#